data_AF-A0A101HG14-F1
#
_entry.id   AF-A0A101HG14-F1
#
_cell.length_a   1.000
_cell.length_b   1.000
_cell.length_c   1.000
_cell.angle_alpha   90.00
_cell.angle_beta   90.00
_cell.angle_gamma   90.00
#
_symmetry.space_group_name_H-M   'P 1'
#
loop_
_entity.id
_entity.type
_entity.pdbx_description
1 polymer ?
#
loop_
_entity_poly.entity_id
_entity_poly.type
_entity_poly.pdbx_seq_one_letter_code
_entity_poly.pdbx_strand_id
1 'polypeptide(L)'
;MIGDILRTILTYPILNLMVVLYHILFSNLGLAIIAIAIISRLALIPLTKTQTEMTRKMATLKPELDKLKEKYKNNPEKLSQEQMKLYKKVGYNPLGCLGTFIPQIIILSVLIGVVRAITNNNTEGIYEFVLNWVSNGTGNFTINPNFLGLDLTQTYTTLSGEVGRFAPQAIPYLVLALVVGVVQFITTKLTTVLQNPESVN
;
A
#
# COMPACT_ATOMS: atom_id res chain seq x y z
N MET A 1 12.84 -10.13 16.05
CA MET A 1 13.88 -9.07 15.95
C MET A 1 13.59 -8.06 14.83
N ILE A 2 13.71 -8.38 13.53
CA ILE A 2 13.41 -7.40 12.46
C ILE A 2 11.94 -6.96 12.47
N GLY A 3 11.02 -7.89 12.72
CA GLY A 3 9.59 -7.60 12.86
C GLY A 3 9.26 -6.65 14.01
N ASP A 4 9.98 -6.76 15.14
CA ASP A 4 9.75 -5.93 16.34
C ASP A 4 10.32 -4.52 16.17
N ILE A 5 11.48 -4.42 15.50
CA ILE A 5 12.10 -3.14 15.14
C ILE A 5 11.22 -2.37 14.16
N LEU A 6 10.73 -3.03 13.11
CA LEU A 6 9.80 -2.43 12.15
C LEU A 6 8.50 -1.97 12.82
N ARG A 7 7.96 -2.78 13.73
CA ARG A 7 6.75 -2.42 14.50
C ARG A 7 6.97 -1.18 15.36
N THR A 8 8.11 -1.12 16.04
CA THR A 8 8.40 -0.04 16.99
C THR A 8 8.76 1.26 16.29
N ILE A 9 9.55 1.20 15.22
CA ILE A 9 10.01 2.38 14.48
C ILE A 9 8.95 2.91 13.51
N LEU A 10 8.08 2.06 12.99
CA LEU A 10 7.21 2.41 11.86
C LEU A 10 5.73 2.22 12.19
N THR A 11 5.34 1.08 12.75
CA THR A 11 3.91 0.81 13.02
C THR A 11 3.37 1.66 14.18
N TYR A 12 4.07 1.76 15.31
CA TYR A 12 3.60 2.53 16.47
C TYR A 12 3.44 4.03 16.22
N PRO A 13 4.40 4.77 15.64
CA PRO A 13 4.20 6.19 15.41
C PRO A 13 3.05 6.46 14.43
N ILE A 14 2.88 5.62 13.41
CA ILE A 14 1.80 5.77 12.43
C ILE A 14 0.44 5.38 13.03
N LEU A 15 0.40 4.37 13.91
CA LEU A 15 -0.80 4.01 14.67
C LEU A 15 -1.25 5.18 15.56
N ASN A 16 -0.32 5.81 16.27
CA ASN A 16 -0.61 6.97 17.11
C ASN A 16 -1.08 8.18 16.29
N LEU A 17 -0.46 8.43 15.14
CA LEU A 17 -0.91 9.45 14.19
C LEU A 17 -2.34 9.18 13.71
N MET A 18 -2.68 7.92 13.40
CA MET A 18 -4.03 7.54 13.00
C MET A 18 -5.06 7.84 14.10
N VAL A 19 -4.76 7.49 15.34
CA VAL A 19 -5.66 7.69 16.49
C VAL A 19 -5.90 9.19 16.72
N VAL A 20 -4.86 10.02 16.57
CA VAL A 20 -4.99 11.48 16.60
C VAL A 20 -5.89 12.01 15.49
N LEU A 21 -5.68 11.54 14.24
CA LEU A 21 -6.51 11.92 13.10
C LEU A 21 -7.97 11.48 13.29
N TYR A 22 -8.21 10.30 13.85
CA TYR A 22 -9.56 9.82 14.13
C TYR A 22 -10.32 10.74 15.09
N HIS A 23 -9.66 11.20 16.15
CA HIS A 23 -10.24 12.15 17.10
C HIS A 23 -10.55 13.52 16.45
N ILE A 24 -9.64 14.01 15.60
CA ILE A 24 -9.83 15.29 14.87
C ILE A 24 -10.93 15.18 13.80
N LEU A 25 -11.07 14.03 13.13
CA LEU A 25 -12.04 13.79 12.06
C LEU A 25 -13.37 13.19 12.56
N PHE A 26 -13.87 13.67 13.72
CA PHE A 26 -15.22 13.38 14.23
C PHE A 26 -15.54 11.90 14.44
N SER A 27 -14.57 11.09 14.87
CA SER A 27 -14.79 9.67 15.15
C SER A 27 -15.24 8.85 13.92
N ASN A 28 -14.81 9.27 12.72
CA ASN A 28 -15.06 8.53 11.48
C ASN A 28 -13.78 7.81 11.02
N LEU A 29 -13.78 6.47 11.12
CA LEU A 29 -12.63 5.67 10.73
C LEU A 29 -12.25 5.80 9.26
N GLY A 30 -13.22 5.77 8.36
CA GLY A 30 -12.89 5.78 6.93
C GLY A 30 -12.29 7.11 6.49
N LEU A 31 -12.74 8.23 7.06
CA LEU A 31 -12.09 9.52 6.84
C LEU A 31 -10.67 9.56 7.42
N ALA A 32 -10.45 8.97 8.60
CA ALA A 32 -9.10 8.86 9.18
C ALA A 32 -8.16 8.01 8.31
N ILE A 33 -8.64 6.89 7.77
CA ILE A 33 -7.90 6.02 6.84
C ILE A 33 -7.57 6.76 5.53
N ILE A 34 -8.52 7.49 4.97
CA ILE A 34 -8.27 8.28 3.74
C ILE A 34 -7.24 9.38 4.03
N ALA A 35 -7.36 10.07 5.16
CA ALA A 35 -6.41 11.13 5.55
C ALA A 35 -4.99 10.57 5.73
N ILE A 36 -4.81 9.43 6.39
CA ILE A 36 -3.49 8.82 6.53
C ILE A 36 -2.93 8.34 5.18
N ALA A 37 -3.79 7.82 4.30
CA ALA A 37 -3.40 7.43 2.95
C ALA A 37 -2.93 8.65 2.14
N ILE A 38 -3.59 9.81 2.27
CA ILE A 38 -3.15 11.04 1.63
C ILE A 38 -1.83 11.53 2.20
N ILE A 39 -1.69 11.62 3.53
CA ILE A 39 -0.46 12.11 4.19
C ILE A 39 0.73 11.22 3.84
N SER A 40 0.56 9.90 3.92
CA SER A 40 1.60 8.96 3.52
C SER A 40 1.95 9.15 2.04
N ARG A 41 0.96 9.28 1.16
CA ARG A 41 1.20 9.51 -0.27
C ARG A 41 1.95 10.81 -0.54
N LEU A 42 1.68 11.88 0.21
CA LEU A 42 2.43 13.14 0.15
C LEU A 42 3.88 12.97 0.62
N ALA A 43 4.09 12.29 1.76
CA ALA A 43 5.43 11.99 2.27
C ALA A 43 6.27 11.12 1.30
N LEU A 44 5.58 10.29 0.50
CA LEU A 44 6.19 9.38 -0.47
C LEU A 44 6.43 9.99 -1.85
N ILE A 45 5.92 11.20 -2.14
CA ILE A 45 6.16 11.92 -3.40
C ILE A 45 7.65 11.92 -3.82
N PRO A 46 8.62 12.30 -2.95
CA PRO A 46 10.02 12.32 -3.36
C PRO A 46 10.53 10.92 -3.73
N LEU A 47 10.06 9.89 -3.04
CA LEU A 47 10.40 8.49 -3.34
C LEU A 47 9.79 8.05 -4.68
N THR A 48 8.53 8.41 -4.94
CA THR A 48 7.83 8.09 -6.19
C THR A 48 8.43 8.80 -7.41
N LYS A 49 9.00 10.00 -7.23
CA LYS A 49 9.73 10.70 -8.30
C LYS A 49 10.93 9.88 -8.77
N THR A 50 11.76 9.42 -7.85
CA THR A 50 12.93 8.57 -8.15
C THR A 50 12.50 7.27 -8.83
N GLN A 51 11.40 6.65 -8.39
CA GLN A 51 10.85 5.45 -9.02
C GLN A 51 10.48 5.70 -10.49
N THR A 52 9.81 6.82 -10.77
CA THR A 52 9.37 7.19 -12.13
C THR A 52 10.57 7.39 -13.06
N GLU A 53 11.64 8.04 -12.59
CA GLU A 53 12.88 8.21 -13.35
C GLU A 53 13.53 6.87 -13.71
N MET A 54 13.56 5.93 -12.76
CA MET A 54 14.11 4.59 -12.97
C MET A 54 13.28 3.81 -13.99
N THR A 55 11.94 3.84 -13.89
CA THR A 55 11.09 3.16 -14.86
C THR A 55 11.24 3.75 -16.26
N ARG A 56 11.42 5.07 -16.39
CA ARG A 56 11.70 5.72 -17.68
C ARG A 56 13.01 5.25 -18.30
N LYS A 57 14.09 5.15 -17.51
CA LYS A 57 15.37 4.58 -17.98
C LYS A 57 15.22 3.12 -18.44
N MET A 58 14.41 2.33 -17.73
CA MET A 58 14.12 0.95 -18.14
C MET A 58 13.35 0.88 -19.46
N ALA A 59 12.40 1.79 -19.70
CA ALA A 59 11.68 1.87 -20.97
C ALA A 59 12.63 2.16 -22.15
N THR A 60 13.59 3.08 -21.96
CA THR A 60 14.61 3.37 -22.99
C THR A 60 15.59 2.20 -23.23
N LEU A 61 15.83 1.38 -22.21
CA LEU A 61 16.71 0.20 -22.28
C LEU A 61 16.03 -1.00 -22.97
N LYS A 62 14.69 -1.06 -22.94
CA LYS A 62 13.89 -2.18 -23.46
C LYS A 62 14.27 -2.63 -24.88
N PRO A 63 14.38 -1.75 -25.89
CA PRO A 63 14.76 -2.17 -27.25
C PRO A 63 16.18 -2.73 -27.34
N GLU A 64 17.13 -2.19 -26.57
CA GLU A 64 18.51 -2.73 -26.54
C GLU A 64 18.58 -4.09 -25.82
N LEU A 65 17.80 -4.26 -24.76
CA LEU A 65 17.65 -5.54 -24.06
C LEU A 65 17.05 -6.61 -24.97
N ASP A 66 16.07 -6.26 -25.80
CA ASP A 66 15.44 -7.22 -26.71
C ASP A 66 16.39 -7.64 -27.85
N LYS A 67 17.19 -6.71 -28.41
CA LYS A 67 18.29 -7.05 -29.34
C LYS A 67 19.32 -7.98 -28.69
N LEU A 68 19.66 -7.73 -27.42
CA LEU A 68 20.61 -8.55 -26.68
C LEU A 68 20.05 -9.95 -26.40
N LYS A 69 18.76 -10.04 -26.08
CA LYS A 69 18.05 -11.32 -25.93
C LYS A 69 18.06 -12.13 -27.22
N GLU A 70 17.81 -11.50 -28.36
CA GLU A 70 17.88 -12.18 -29.67
C GLU A 70 19.28 -12.68 -30.00
N LYS A 71 20.31 -11.85 -29.74
CA LYS A 71 21.71 -12.20 -30.02
C LYS A 71 22.23 -13.36 -29.15
N TYR A 72 21.73 -13.48 -27.91
CA TYR A 72 22.21 -14.48 -26.94
C TYR A 72 21.13 -15.50 -26.53
N LYS A 73 20.12 -15.77 -27.37
CA LYS A 73 19.05 -16.77 -27.09
C LYS A 73 19.58 -18.12 -26.61
N ASN A 74 20.71 -18.56 -27.16
CA ASN A 74 21.32 -19.87 -26.86
C ASN A 74 22.33 -19.84 -25.71
N ASN A 75 22.56 -18.69 -25.06
CA ASN A 75 23.55 -18.58 -23.98
C ASN A 75 23.07 -17.66 -22.84
N PRO A 76 22.30 -18.19 -21.87
CA PRO A 76 21.70 -17.41 -20.79
C PRO A 76 22.73 -16.80 -19.83
N GLU A 77 23.89 -17.42 -19.64
CA GLU A 77 24.97 -16.88 -18.81
C GLU A 77 25.58 -15.62 -19.42
N LYS A 78 25.92 -15.65 -20.72
CA LYS A 78 26.43 -14.46 -21.43
C LYS A 78 25.37 -13.36 -21.51
N LEU A 79 24.11 -13.74 -21.68
CA LEU A 79 22.98 -12.80 -21.68
C LEU A 79 22.87 -12.05 -20.36
N SER A 80 22.94 -12.73 -19.22
CA SER A 80 22.91 -12.10 -17.89
C SER A 80 24.08 -11.13 -17.67
N GLN A 81 25.29 -11.52 -18.09
CA GLN A 81 26.49 -10.67 -17.97
C GLN A 81 26.40 -9.40 -18.82
N GLU A 82 25.99 -9.52 -20.08
CA GLU A 82 25.86 -8.38 -20.98
C GLU A 82 24.70 -7.45 -20.57
N GLN A 83 23.59 -8.01 -20.05
CA GLN A 83 22.51 -7.21 -19.46
C GLN A 83 23.01 -6.38 -18.27
N MET A 84 23.81 -6.99 -17.38
CA MET A 84 24.37 -6.28 -16.23
C MET A 84 25.35 -5.17 -16.65
N LYS A 85 26.17 -5.41 -17.68
CA LYS A 85 27.05 -4.38 -18.26
C LYS A 85 26.24 -3.22 -18.83
N LEU A 86 25.13 -3.52 -19.52
CA LEU A 86 24.25 -2.51 -20.08
C LEU A 86 23.59 -1.65 -18.98
N TYR A 87 23.09 -2.29 -17.92
CA TYR A 87 22.54 -1.58 -16.75
C TYR A 87 23.56 -0.64 -16.09
N LYS A 88 24.81 -1.10 -15.94
CA LYS A 88 25.91 -0.26 -15.41
C LYS A 88 26.23 0.92 -16.32
N LYS A 89 26.24 0.73 -17.65
CA LYS A 89 26.55 1.78 -18.63
C LYS A 89 25.51 2.91 -18.61
N VAL A 90 24.24 2.59 -18.36
CA VAL A 90 23.13 3.56 -18.29
C VAL A 90 22.90 4.07 -16.86
N GLY A 91 23.66 3.58 -15.87
CA GLY A 91 23.51 3.95 -14.47
C GLY A 91 22.15 3.56 -13.89
N TYR A 92 21.57 2.47 -14.38
CA TYR A 92 20.30 1.92 -13.90
C TYR A 92 20.56 0.93 -12.76
N ASN A 93 19.99 1.20 -11.58
CA ASN A 93 20.10 0.33 -10.42
C ASN A 93 18.78 -0.46 -10.19
N PRO A 94 18.71 -1.76 -10.53
CA PRO A 94 17.49 -2.55 -10.40
C PRO A 94 16.99 -2.69 -8.94
N LEU A 95 17.88 -2.49 -7.96
CA LEU A 95 17.52 -2.51 -6.53
C LEU A 95 16.69 -1.30 -6.09
N GLY A 96 16.70 -0.19 -6.86
CA GLY A 96 15.90 0.99 -6.56
C GLY A 96 14.39 0.73 -6.60
N CYS A 97 13.94 -0.29 -7.35
CA CYS A 97 12.53 -0.69 -7.39
C CYS A 97 12.05 -1.38 -6.11
N LEU A 98 12.93 -2.01 -5.32
CA LEU A 98 12.51 -2.67 -4.07
C LEU A 98 12.03 -1.67 -3.01
N GLY A 99 12.56 -0.45 -3.01
CA GLY A 99 12.12 0.62 -2.11
C GLY A 99 10.63 0.97 -2.26
N THR A 100 10.00 0.59 -3.38
CA THR A 100 8.58 0.82 -3.67
C THR A 100 7.64 -0.09 -2.87
N PHE A 101 8.10 -1.25 -2.44
CA PHE A 101 7.27 -2.17 -1.63
C PHE A 101 7.19 -1.73 -0.17
N ILE A 102 8.19 -1.00 0.31
CA ILE A 102 8.25 -0.53 1.70
C ILE A 102 7.00 0.31 2.05
N PRO A 103 6.61 1.33 1.28
CA PRO A 103 5.39 2.11 1.53
C PRO A 103 4.09 1.29 1.57
N GLN A 104 3.94 0.34 0.65
CA GLN A 104 2.75 -0.51 0.58
C GLN A 104 2.64 -1.40 1.82
N ILE A 105 3.76 -1.98 2.26
CA ILE A 105 3.83 -2.80 3.47
C ILE A 105 3.52 -1.96 4.71
N ILE A 106 3.99 -0.70 4.76
CA ILE A 106 3.70 0.23 5.86
C ILE A 106 2.20 0.48 5.98
N ILE A 107 1.56 0.91 4.88
CA ILE A 107 0.12 1.22 4.85
C ILE A 107 -0.72 0.00 5.25
N LEU A 108 -0.37 -1.18 4.75
CA LEU A 108 -1.06 -2.42 5.09
C LEU A 108 -0.88 -2.78 6.58
N SER A 109 0.33 -2.62 7.12
CA SER A 109 0.63 -2.91 8.52
C SER A 109 -0.15 -2.00 9.47
N VAL A 110 -0.30 -0.73 9.09
CA VAL A 110 -1.06 0.28 9.84
C VAL A 110 -2.55 -0.04 9.82
N LEU A 111 -3.10 -0.40 8.65
CA LEU A 111 -4.50 -0.82 8.53
C LEU A 111 -4.79 -2.04 9.42
N ILE A 112 -3.94 -3.07 9.37
CA ILE A 112 -4.08 -4.27 10.20
C ILE A 112 -3.95 -3.95 11.69
N GLY A 113 -3.03 -3.04 12.06
CA GLY A 113 -2.86 -2.60 13.45
C GLY A 113 -4.11 -1.94 14.01
N VAL A 114 -4.75 -1.06 13.23
CA VAL A 114 -5.98 -0.37 13.63
C VAL A 114 -7.16 -1.34 13.73
N VAL A 115 -7.36 -2.20 12.74
CA VAL A 115 -8.44 -3.19 12.79
C VAL A 115 -8.28 -4.10 14.03
N ARG A 116 -7.07 -4.56 14.32
CA ARG A 116 -6.81 -5.39 15.51
C ARG A 116 -7.02 -4.65 16.83
N ALA A 117 -6.62 -3.38 16.91
CA ALA A 117 -6.83 -2.56 18.10
C ALA A 117 -8.33 -2.40 18.41
N ILE A 118 -9.16 -2.23 17.36
CA ILE A 118 -10.62 -2.15 17.46
C ILE A 118 -11.21 -3.50 17.87
N THR A 119 -10.84 -4.59 17.18
CA THR A 119 -11.47 -5.90 17.39
C THR A 119 -11.20 -6.48 18.78
N ASN A 120 -10.02 -6.22 19.36
CA ASN A 120 -9.62 -6.87 20.61
C ASN A 120 -9.67 -5.95 21.84
N ASN A 121 -10.14 -4.69 21.71
CA ASN A 121 -9.95 -3.63 22.72
C ASN A 121 -8.51 -3.54 23.23
N ASN A 122 -7.55 -3.97 22.40
CA ASN A 122 -6.17 -4.16 22.82
C ASN A 122 -5.38 -2.92 22.40
N THR A 123 -5.02 -2.10 23.37
CA THR A 123 -4.32 -0.82 23.18
C THR A 123 -2.81 -0.99 23.02
N GLU A 124 -2.31 -2.21 22.85
CA GLU A 124 -0.91 -2.52 22.62
C GLU A 124 -0.32 -1.73 21.43
N GLY A 125 0.55 -0.77 21.74
CA GLY A 125 1.25 0.07 20.76
C GLY A 125 0.77 1.52 20.65
N ILE A 126 -0.33 1.88 21.33
CA ILE A 126 -0.76 3.28 21.46
C ILE A 126 -0.07 3.88 22.69
N TYR A 127 0.57 5.04 22.53
CA TYR A 127 1.20 5.71 23.66
C TYR A 127 0.12 6.20 24.65
N GLU A 128 0.39 6.09 25.95
CA GLU A 128 -0.56 6.52 27.00
C GLU A 128 -1.01 7.98 26.84
N PHE A 129 -0.13 8.87 26.39
CA PHE A 129 -0.50 10.27 26.16
C PHE A 129 -1.54 10.43 25.04
N VAL A 130 -1.49 9.58 24.00
CA VAL A 130 -2.46 9.58 22.90
C VAL A 130 -3.79 9.00 23.38
N LEU A 131 -3.75 7.93 24.20
CA LEU A 131 -4.95 7.36 24.80
C LEU A 131 -5.68 8.36 25.71
N ASN A 132 -4.95 9.09 26.56
CA ASN A 132 -5.53 10.08 27.45
C ASN A 132 -6.13 11.28 26.69
N TRP A 133 -5.47 11.72 25.63
CA TRP A 133 -5.96 12.80 24.78
C TRP A 133 -7.20 12.40 23.98
N VAL A 134 -7.19 11.21 23.37
CA VAL A 134 -8.31 10.76 22.53
C VAL A 134 -9.52 10.30 23.34
N SER A 135 -9.32 9.74 24.53
CA SER A 135 -10.41 9.30 25.40
C SER A 135 -10.94 10.40 26.33
N ASN A 136 -10.43 11.64 26.24
CA ASN A 136 -10.73 12.71 27.22
C ASN A 136 -10.64 12.21 28.68
N GLY A 137 -9.67 11.32 28.98
CA GLY A 137 -9.48 10.73 30.30
C GLY A 137 -10.48 9.66 30.76
N THR A 138 -11.38 9.18 29.89
CA THR A 138 -12.39 8.17 30.27
C THR A 138 -11.98 6.72 30.03
N GLY A 139 -10.80 6.46 29.45
CA GLY A 139 -10.24 5.11 29.28
C GLY A 139 -11.00 4.19 28.32
N ASN A 140 -12.22 4.56 27.90
CA ASN A 140 -13.03 3.80 26.95
C ASN A 140 -12.93 4.41 25.56
N PHE A 141 -12.30 3.66 24.66
CA PHE A 141 -12.16 4.03 23.26
C PHE A 141 -13.12 3.17 22.41
N THR A 142 -14.30 3.72 22.11
CA THR A 142 -15.23 3.09 21.17
C THR A 142 -14.99 3.69 19.79
N ILE A 143 -14.36 2.90 18.93
CA ILE A 143 -14.23 3.26 17.53
C ILE A 143 -15.50 2.87 16.79
N ASN A 144 -16.12 3.78 16.03
CA ASN A 144 -17.18 3.41 15.10
C ASN A 144 -16.56 2.83 13.82
N PRO A 145 -16.71 1.51 13.56
CA PRO A 145 -16.09 0.88 12.41
C PRO A 145 -16.86 1.07 11.11
N ASN A 146 -18.05 1.70 11.17
CA ASN A 146 -18.91 1.85 10.03
C ASN A 146 -18.37 2.92 9.07
N PHE A 147 -18.15 2.51 7.82
CA PHE A 147 -17.84 3.39 6.72
C PHE A 147 -18.74 3.07 5.53
N LEU A 148 -19.45 4.07 5.00
CA LEU A 148 -20.44 3.92 3.92
C LEU A 148 -21.54 2.88 4.23
N GLY A 149 -21.89 2.70 5.51
CA GLY A 149 -22.86 1.69 5.96
C GLY A 149 -22.29 0.26 6.05
N LEU A 150 -20.97 0.10 5.90
CA LEU A 150 -20.25 -1.17 6.00
C LEU A 150 -19.38 -1.18 7.25
N ASP A 151 -19.45 -2.27 8.00
CA ASP A 151 -18.54 -2.51 9.12
C ASP A 151 -17.19 -2.99 8.58
N LEU A 152 -16.17 -2.14 8.69
CA LEU A 152 -14.82 -2.43 8.21
C LEU A 152 -14.06 -3.46 9.06
N THR A 153 -14.60 -3.85 10.23
CA THR A 153 -13.99 -4.89 11.07
C THR A 153 -14.26 -6.29 10.54
N GLN A 154 -15.32 -6.45 9.73
CA GLN A 154 -15.70 -7.73 9.18
C GLN A 154 -15.11 -7.95 7.79
N THR A 155 -14.62 -9.16 7.54
CA THR A 155 -14.10 -9.56 6.23
C THR A 155 -15.18 -10.32 5.47
N TYR A 156 -15.19 -10.18 4.13
CA TYR A 156 -16.11 -10.91 3.26
C TYR A 156 -16.14 -12.42 3.54
N THR A 157 -14.99 -13.04 3.83
CA THR A 157 -14.91 -14.47 4.14
C THR A 157 -15.70 -14.85 5.38
N THR A 158 -15.71 -13.99 6.40
CA THR A 158 -16.43 -14.21 7.66
C THR A 158 -17.93 -14.05 7.44
N LEU A 159 -18.37 -12.96 6.79
CA LEU A 159 -19.79 -12.76 6.44
C LEU A 159 -20.33 -13.85 5.50
N SER A 160 -19.58 -14.19 4.44
CA SER A 160 -20.03 -15.17 3.45
C SER A 160 -20.19 -16.58 4.01
N GLY A 161 -19.51 -16.89 5.12
CA GLY A 161 -19.66 -18.13 5.86
C GLY A 161 -20.90 -18.18 6.76
N GLU A 162 -21.35 -17.04 7.29
CA GLU A 162 -22.52 -16.95 8.19
C GLU A 162 -23.85 -16.71 7.46
N VAL A 163 -23.87 -15.82 6.46
CA VAL A 163 -25.12 -15.41 5.77
C VAL A 163 -25.22 -15.91 4.33
N GLY A 164 -24.14 -16.51 3.81
CA GLY A 164 -24.06 -17.02 2.43
C GLY A 164 -23.42 -16.02 1.46
N ARG A 165 -22.75 -16.55 0.43
CA ARG A 165 -21.90 -15.80 -0.52
C ARG A 165 -22.60 -14.66 -1.29
N PHE A 166 -23.93 -14.69 -1.39
CA PHE A 166 -24.74 -13.69 -2.12
C PHE A 166 -25.78 -13.00 -1.22
N ALA A 167 -25.60 -13.03 0.10
CA ALA A 167 -26.49 -12.31 1.00
C ALA A 167 -26.48 -10.80 0.71
N PRO A 168 -27.62 -10.09 0.85
CA PRO A 168 -27.69 -8.63 0.67
C PRO A 168 -26.66 -7.84 1.48
N GLN A 169 -26.20 -8.38 2.61
CA GLN A 169 -25.20 -7.78 3.49
C GLN A 169 -23.75 -8.01 3.02
N ALA A 170 -23.48 -9.07 2.25
CA ALA A 170 -22.14 -9.41 1.74
C ALA A 170 -21.85 -8.79 0.36
N ILE A 171 -22.90 -8.50 -0.43
CA ILE A 171 -22.80 -7.89 -1.76
C ILE A 171 -22.00 -6.57 -1.75
N PRO A 172 -22.21 -5.63 -0.82
CA PRO A 172 -21.47 -4.37 -0.84
C PRO A 172 -19.96 -4.55 -0.67
N TYR A 173 -19.52 -5.55 0.11
CA TYR A 173 -18.09 -5.87 0.28
C TYR A 173 -17.48 -6.41 -1.02
N LEU A 174 -18.23 -7.22 -1.80
CA LEU A 174 -17.80 -7.68 -3.12
C LEU A 174 -17.73 -6.54 -4.13
N VAL A 175 -18.72 -5.65 -4.13
CA VAL A 175 -18.73 -4.46 -4.99
C VAL A 175 -17.53 -3.58 -4.69
N LEU A 176 -17.22 -3.34 -3.40
CA LEU A 176 -16.02 -2.60 -2.99
C LEU A 176 -14.74 -3.26 -3.53
N ALA A 177 -14.58 -4.58 -3.35
CA ALA A 177 -13.42 -5.31 -3.83
C ALA A 177 -13.27 -5.23 -5.36
N LEU A 178 -14.38 -5.33 -6.10
CA LEU A 178 -14.40 -5.20 -7.55
C LEU A 178 -14.01 -3.78 -7.98
N VAL A 179 -14.58 -2.75 -7.34
CA VAL A 179 -14.25 -1.34 -7.62
C VAL A 179 -12.76 -1.08 -7.39
N VAL A 180 -12.20 -1.54 -6.27
CA VAL A 180 -10.76 -1.41 -5.99
C VAL A 180 -9.92 -2.11 -7.06
N GLY A 181 -10.31 -3.34 -7.45
CA GLY A 181 -9.65 -4.08 -8.53
C GLY A 181 -9.67 -3.33 -9.87
N VAL A 182 -10.82 -2.77 -10.25
CA VAL A 182 -10.97 -1.98 -11.49
C VAL A 182 -10.15 -0.70 -11.43
N VAL A 183 -10.19 0.04 -10.32
CA VAL A 183 -9.38 1.26 -10.13
C VAL A 183 -7.89 0.95 -10.21
N GLN A 184 -7.45 -0.16 -9.60
CA GLN A 184 -6.05 -0.59 -9.64
C GLN A 184 -5.63 -1.04 -11.05
N PHE A 185 -6.52 -1.70 -11.80
CA PHE A 185 -6.30 -2.03 -13.20
C PHE A 185 -6.15 -0.77 -14.07
N ILE A 186 -7.05 0.21 -13.92
CA ILE A 186 -6.99 1.49 -14.64
C ILE A 186 -5.70 2.23 -14.29
N THR A 187 -5.34 2.30 -13.00
CA THR A 187 -4.10 2.96 -12.54
C THR A 187 -2.87 2.29 -13.15
N THR A 188 -2.86 0.96 -13.21
CA THR A 188 -1.78 0.17 -13.81
C THR A 188 -1.68 0.47 -15.31
N LYS A 189 -2.81 0.43 -16.03
CA LYS A 189 -2.87 0.75 -17.46
C LYS A 189 -2.39 2.17 -17.75
N LEU A 190 -2.88 3.16 -17.00
CA LEU A 190 -2.47 4.55 -17.16
C LEU A 190 -0.96 4.73 -16.96
N THR A 191 -0.41 4.11 -15.91
CA THR A 191 1.02 4.16 -15.62
C THR A 191 1.85 3.53 -16.74
N THR A 192 1.40 2.39 -17.29
CA THR A 192 2.10 1.74 -18.41
C THR A 192 2.06 2.55 -19.70
N VAL A 193 0.95 3.25 -19.99
CA VAL A 193 0.81 4.10 -21.19
C VAL A 193 1.70 5.34 -21.09
N LEU A 194 1.72 6.01 -19.93
CA LEU A 194 2.59 7.17 -19.70
C LEU A 194 4.08 6.82 -19.79
N GLN A 195 4.45 5.57 -19.51
CA GLN A 195 5.83 5.09 -19.56
C GLN A 195 6.28 4.66 -20.96
N ASN A 196 5.35 4.42 -21.89
CA ASN A 196 5.63 3.88 -23.22
C ASN A 196 4.84 4.64 -24.32
N PRO A 197 5.18 5.91 -24.60
CA PRO A 197 4.42 6.74 -25.54
C PRO A 197 4.45 6.24 -27.00
N GLU A 198 5.30 5.27 -27.36
CA GLU A 198 5.40 4.70 -28.71
C GLU A 198 4.37 3.61 -29.02
N SER A 199 3.58 3.12 -28.04
CA SER A 199 2.55 2.09 -28.29
C SER A 199 1.19 2.65 -28.72
N VAL A 200 1.11 3.95 -29.02
CA VAL A 200 -0.13 4.66 -29.42
C VAL A 200 -0.13 5.01 -30.92
N ASN A 201 0.87 4.58 -31.68
CA ASN A 201 0.88 4.63 -33.15
C ASN A 201 0.72 3.24 -33.75
#